data_AF-A0A177ERB6-F1
#
_entry.id   AF-A0A177ERB6-F1
#
_cell.length_a   1.000
_cell.length_b   1.000
_cell.length_c   1.000
_cell.angle_alpha   90.00
_cell.angle_beta   90.00
_cell.angle_gamma   90.00
#
_symmetry.space_group_name_H-M   'P 1'
#
loop_
_entity.id
_entity.type
_entity.pdbx_description
1 polymer ?
#
loop_
_entity_poly.entity_id
_entity_poly.type
_entity_poly.pdbx_seq_one_letter_code
_entity_poly.pdbx_strand_id
1 'polypeptide(L)'
;MYHTCNIIKAIKIGSDILDKNQKEAFYDLIMDNQLIITEVFKLRREFYDYSVNILCNNEDIPELDNEITSKHAMIKLFELTETGEYSRLQRALNILMKYGDILIITNKYWIRRSNHNELGITRDDMYSLRLLTRLDKLYTSNLYEFLKESVYNTIAVFGCKFKEFTAYNLYTKIYNMSKQVDIEEVEYNKYINDSAYDIKMYIKELKGTTVIWDLNIFKWTEISHAICHEKEFNYRGSVMNLIDKYLESIKLNLIIINSKKPKYKLNTALVIFILMCIIIVIVYLIKTKYTVNN
;
A
#
# COMPACT_ATOMS: atom_id res chain seq x y z
N MET A 1 11.06 -12.79 14.28
CA MET A 1 11.95 -12.40 13.15
C MET A 1 11.81 -13.33 11.94
N TYR A 2 11.83 -14.67 12.12
CA TYR A 2 11.69 -15.64 11.01
C TYR A 2 10.40 -15.48 10.18
N HIS A 3 9.25 -15.27 10.82
CA HIS A 3 7.95 -15.22 10.14
C HIS A 3 7.85 -14.09 9.08
N THR A 4 8.19 -12.85 9.43
CA THR A 4 8.19 -11.71 8.50
C THR A 4 9.15 -11.90 7.33
N CYS A 5 10.37 -12.40 7.59
CA CYS A 5 11.34 -12.73 6.53
C CYS A 5 10.77 -13.75 5.54
N ASN A 6 9.94 -14.68 6.03
CA ASN A 6 9.33 -15.71 5.20
C ASN A 6 8.18 -15.18 4.34
N ILE A 7 7.35 -14.26 4.86
CA ILE A 7 6.34 -13.55 4.07
C ILE A 7 7.03 -12.79 2.93
N ILE A 8 8.10 -12.04 3.25
CA ILE A 8 8.90 -11.32 2.27
C ILE A 8 9.49 -12.29 1.23
N LYS A 9 9.99 -13.45 1.66
CA LYS A 9 10.51 -14.48 0.76
C LYS A 9 9.44 -14.98 -0.21
N ALA A 10 8.25 -15.30 0.27
CA ALA A 10 7.13 -15.74 -0.57
C ALA A 10 6.71 -14.64 -1.58
N ILE A 11 6.61 -13.38 -1.15
CA ILE A 11 6.31 -12.24 -2.03
C ILE A 11 7.38 -12.08 -3.12
N LYS A 12 8.67 -12.18 -2.75
CA LYS A 12 9.78 -12.10 -3.71
C LYS A 12 9.77 -13.23 -4.73
N ILE A 13 9.50 -14.46 -4.30
CA ILE A 13 9.40 -15.62 -5.20
C ILE A 13 8.16 -15.47 -6.11
N GLY A 14 6.99 -15.13 -5.55
CA GLY A 14 5.76 -15.00 -6.32
C GLY A 14 5.80 -13.90 -7.38
N SER A 15 6.54 -12.81 -7.11
CA SER A 15 6.74 -11.68 -8.02
C SER A 15 7.87 -11.86 -9.05
N ASP A 16 8.47 -13.05 -9.15
CA ASP A 16 9.58 -13.32 -10.07
C ASP A 16 9.27 -13.04 -11.55
N ILE A 17 8.01 -13.18 -11.95
CA ILE A 17 7.51 -12.94 -13.32
C ILE A 17 7.42 -11.46 -13.73
N LEU A 18 7.64 -10.55 -12.78
CA LEU A 18 7.58 -9.11 -12.98
C LEU A 18 8.97 -8.53 -13.28
N ASP A 19 9.04 -7.54 -14.17
CA ASP A 19 10.25 -6.73 -14.33
C ASP A 19 10.43 -5.73 -13.16
N LYS A 20 11.52 -4.93 -13.20
CA LYS A 20 11.85 -4.01 -12.10
C LYS A 20 10.71 -3.04 -11.77
N ASN A 21 10.16 -2.36 -12.78
CA ASN A 21 9.14 -1.34 -12.59
C ASN A 21 7.81 -1.99 -12.19
N GLN A 22 7.49 -3.14 -12.78
CA GLN A 22 6.31 -3.92 -12.38
C GLN A 22 6.42 -4.44 -10.94
N LYS A 23 7.61 -4.83 -10.49
CA LYS A 23 7.84 -5.25 -9.10
C LYS A 23 7.63 -4.10 -8.13
N GLU A 24 8.15 -2.92 -8.46
CA GLU A 24 7.97 -1.72 -7.65
C GLU A 24 6.48 -1.39 -7.49
N ALA A 25 5.74 -1.27 -8.60
CA ALA A 25 4.29 -1.05 -8.55
C ALA A 25 3.52 -2.17 -7.84
N PHE A 26 3.97 -3.42 -7.94
CA PHE A 26 3.38 -4.53 -7.19
C PHE A 26 3.66 -4.45 -5.69
N TYR A 27 4.85 -4.02 -5.29
CA TYR A 27 5.18 -3.80 -3.88
C TYR A 27 4.39 -2.61 -3.32
N ASP A 28 4.24 -1.53 -4.09
CA ASP A 28 3.38 -0.40 -3.72
C ASP A 28 1.92 -0.84 -3.56
N LEU A 29 1.40 -1.63 -4.50
CA LEU A 29 0.06 -2.22 -4.39
C LEU A 29 -0.09 -3.01 -3.08
N ILE A 30 0.89 -3.84 -2.71
CA ILE A 30 0.87 -4.61 -1.45
C ILE A 30 1.00 -3.70 -0.22
N MET A 31 1.87 -2.68 -0.29
CA MET A 31 2.07 -1.74 0.82
C MET A 31 0.81 -0.91 1.08
N ASP A 32 -0.05 -0.72 0.09
CA ASP A 32 -1.36 -0.08 0.25
C ASP A 32 -2.44 -1.04 0.82
N ASN A 33 -2.06 -2.25 1.26
CA ASN A 33 -2.96 -3.20 1.92
C ASN A 33 -3.25 -2.80 3.38
N GLN A 34 -4.28 -2.01 3.57
CA GLN A 34 -4.60 -1.50 4.89
C GLN A 34 -5.22 -2.53 5.85
N LEU A 35 -5.69 -3.68 5.35
CA LEU A 35 -6.20 -4.74 6.20
C LEU A 35 -5.12 -5.21 7.20
N ILE A 36 -3.87 -5.31 6.75
CA ILE A 36 -2.76 -5.72 7.61
C ILE A 36 -2.51 -4.69 8.70
N ILE A 37 -2.39 -3.40 8.34
CA ILE A 37 -2.04 -2.37 9.33
C ILE A 37 -3.15 -2.15 10.35
N THR A 38 -4.43 -2.35 10.00
CA THR A 38 -5.51 -2.28 11.01
C THR A 38 -5.35 -3.31 12.12
N GLU A 39 -4.90 -4.52 11.79
CA GLU A 39 -4.73 -5.59 12.76
C GLU A 39 -3.41 -5.46 13.53
N VAL A 40 -2.35 -5.00 12.86
CA VAL A 40 -1.12 -4.61 13.54
C VAL A 40 -1.38 -3.45 14.52
N PHE A 41 -2.19 -2.46 14.14
CA PHE A 41 -2.60 -1.36 15.00
C PHE A 41 -3.33 -1.87 16.24
N LYS A 42 -4.31 -2.76 16.06
CA LYS A 42 -5.03 -3.40 17.17
C LYS A 42 -4.09 -4.16 18.12
N LEU A 43 -3.16 -4.96 17.58
CA LEU A 43 -2.22 -5.76 18.38
C LEU A 43 -1.19 -4.92 19.12
N ARG A 44 -0.72 -3.83 18.50
CA ARG A 44 0.33 -2.95 19.03
C ARG A 44 -0.24 -1.60 19.48
N ARG A 45 -1.49 -1.59 19.90
CA ARG A 45 -2.22 -0.35 20.19
C ARG A 45 -1.48 0.52 21.19
N GLU A 46 -1.04 -0.05 22.31
CA GLU A 46 -0.30 0.70 23.34
C GLU A 46 0.96 1.37 22.79
N PHE A 47 1.69 0.67 21.90
CA PHE A 47 2.88 1.22 21.25
C PHE A 47 2.52 2.38 20.31
N TYR A 48 1.46 2.25 19.52
CA TYR A 48 1.05 3.31 18.59
C TYR A 48 0.44 4.51 19.32
N ASP A 49 -0.44 4.29 20.30
CA ASP A 49 -1.00 5.35 21.14
C ASP A 49 0.13 6.15 21.81
N TYR A 50 1.12 5.45 22.36
CA TYR A 50 2.32 6.08 22.93
C TYR A 50 3.14 6.88 21.90
N SER A 51 3.41 6.29 20.74
CA SER A 51 4.23 6.91 19.70
C SER A 51 3.56 8.14 19.09
N VAL A 52 2.24 8.08 18.85
CA VAL A 52 1.44 9.21 18.37
C VAL A 52 1.37 10.31 19.41
N ASN A 53 1.24 9.98 20.70
CA ASN A 53 1.27 11.01 21.76
C ASN A 53 2.59 11.77 21.79
N ILE A 54 3.74 11.07 21.70
CA ILE A 54 5.05 11.74 21.61
C ILE A 54 5.17 12.56 20.33
N LEU A 55 4.74 12.01 19.19
CA LEU A 55 4.77 12.69 17.90
C LEU A 55 4.05 14.04 17.99
N CYS A 56 2.82 14.03 18.51
CA CYS A 56 1.97 15.21 18.59
C CYS A 56 2.38 16.21 19.69
N ASN A 57 2.83 15.72 20.86
CA ASN A 57 3.21 16.60 21.98
C ASN A 57 4.50 17.37 21.68
N ASN A 58 5.44 16.78 20.94
CA ASN A 58 6.66 17.48 20.53
C ASN A 58 6.39 18.63 19.55
N GLU A 59 5.24 18.63 18.87
CA GLU A 59 4.84 19.63 17.87
C GLU A 59 3.73 20.56 18.39
N ASP A 60 3.47 20.55 19.70
CA ASP A 60 2.41 21.35 20.34
C ASP A 60 1.06 21.18 19.63
N ILE A 61 0.76 19.97 19.16
CA ILE A 61 -0.57 19.64 18.65
C ILE A 61 -1.50 19.49 19.87
N PRO A 62 -2.62 20.21 19.93
CA PRO A 62 -3.55 20.08 21.05
C PRO A 62 -4.13 18.67 21.15
N GLU A 63 -4.35 18.21 22.39
CA GLU A 63 -5.14 17.00 22.60
C GLU A 63 -6.55 17.15 22.02
N LEU A 64 -7.15 16.04 21.63
CA LEU A 64 -8.55 16.05 21.20
C LEU A 64 -9.43 16.37 22.39
N ASP A 65 -10.37 17.30 22.18
CA ASP A 65 -11.39 17.65 23.16
C ASP A 65 -12.03 16.38 23.76
N ASN A 66 -12.37 16.44 25.03
CA ASN A 66 -13.09 15.38 25.74
C ASN A 66 -14.47 15.11 25.11
N GLU A 67 -15.05 16.10 24.43
CA GLU A 67 -16.29 15.95 23.65
C GLU A 67 -16.14 15.07 22.40
N ILE A 68 -14.90 14.90 21.90
CA ILE A 68 -14.60 13.98 20.80
C ILE A 68 -14.59 12.56 21.35
N THR A 69 -15.77 11.97 21.40
CA THR A 69 -15.98 10.55 21.70
C THR A 69 -15.37 9.66 20.60
N SER A 70 -15.20 8.38 20.90
CA SER A 70 -14.77 7.36 19.93
C SER A 70 -15.63 7.35 18.65
N LYS A 71 -16.96 7.50 18.80
CA LYS A 71 -17.89 7.63 17.67
C LYS A 71 -17.62 8.87 16.83
N HIS A 72 -17.47 10.03 17.48
CA HIS A 72 -17.16 11.29 16.79
C HIS A 72 -15.80 11.22 16.09
N ALA A 73 -14.81 10.58 16.70
CA ALA A 73 -13.50 10.35 16.09
C ALA A 73 -13.61 9.48 14.83
N MET A 74 -14.41 8.41 14.85
CA MET A 74 -14.65 7.58 13.68
C MET A 74 -15.29 8.37 12.53
N ILE A 75 -16.28 9.21 12.83
CA ILE A 75 -16.92 10.09 11.83
C ILE A 75 -15.90 11.05 11.23
N LYS A 76 -15.07 11.69 12.06
CA LYS A 76 -14.00 12.57 11.60
C LYS A 76 -12.96 11.83 10.75
N LEU A 77 -12.66 10.56 11.05
CA LEU A 77 -11.76 9.76 10.22
C LEU A 77 -12.29 9.52 8.80
N PHE A 78 -13.61 9.63 8.58
CA PHE A 78 -14.20 9.58 7.24
C PHE A 78 -14.11 10.89 6.46
N GLU A 79 -13.83 12.01 7.13
CA GLU A 79 -13.62 13.29 6.46
C GLU A 79 -12.34 13.25 5.62
N LEU A 80 -12.23 14.18 4.67
CA LEU A 80 -11.01 14.37 3.89
C LEU A 80 -9.93 15.09 4.71
N THR A 81 -8.67 14.84 4.36
CA THR A 81 -7.53 15.65 4.82
C THR A 81 -7.63 17.07 4.26
N GLU A 82 -6.82 18.00 4.77
CA GLU A 82 -6.78 19.39 4.28
C GLU A 82 -6.53 19.50 2.76
N THR A 83 -5.73 18.58 2.21
CA THR A 83 -5.45 18.50 0.78
C THR A 83 -6.62 17.98 -0.06
N GLY A 84 -7.60 17.30 0.55
CA GLY A 84 -8.67 16.59 -0.16
C GLY A 84 -8.22 15.31 -0.87
N GLU A 85 -6.94 14.96 -0.83
CA GLU A 85 -6.40 13.82 -1.59
C GLU A 85 -6.79 12.47 -0.98
N TYR A 86 -6.93 12.42 0.35
CA TYR A 86 -7.19 11.20 1.10
C TYR A 86 -8.31 11.44 2.12
N SER A 87 -9.01 10.37 2.51
CA SER A 87 -9.69 10.39 3.80
C SER A 87 -8.65 10.40 4.93
N ARG A 88 -9.03 10.93 6.09
CA ARG A 88 -8.18 10.93 7.29
C ARG A 88 -7.84 9.51 7.73
N LEU A 89 -8.80 8.57 7.63
CA LEU A 89 -8.59 7.15 7.91
C LEU A 89 -7.52 6.55 6.99
N GLN A 90 -7.67 6.75 5.69
CA GLN A 90 -6.72 6.23 4.69
C GLN A 90 -5.32 6.78 4.96
N ARG A 91 -5.22 8.09 5.21
CA ARG A 91 -3.94 8.73 5.46
C ARG A 91 -3.27 8.22 6.74
N ALA A 92 -4.02 8.12 7.85
CA ALA A 92 -3.51 7.60 9.11
C ALA A 92 -2.99 6.16 8.97
N LEU A 93 -3.75 5.28 8.32
CA LEU A 93 -3.34 3.88 8.10
C LEU A 93 -2.13 3.76 7.17
N ASN A 94 -2.04 4.60 6.12
CA ASN A 94 -0.87 4.66 5.25
C ASN A 94 0.39 5.09 6.00
N ILE A 95 0.29 6.07 6.91
CA ILE A 95 1.42 6.50 7.74
C ILE A 95 1.87 5.39 8.67
N LEU A 96 0.93 4.73 9.36
CA LEU A 96 1.28 3.62 10.24
C LEU A 96 1.93 2.46 9.47
N MET A 97 1.46 2.17 8.26
CA MET A 97 2.02 1.10 7.44
C MET A 97 3.45 1.41 7.00
N LYS A 98 3.71 2.64 6.54
CA LYS A 98 5.03 3.03 6.02
C LYS A 98 6.04 3.35 7.12
N TYR A 99 5.59 3.96 8.21
CA TYR A 99 6.46 4.61 9.19
C TYR A 99 6.13 4.27 10.64
N GLY A 100 5.20 3.37 10.91
CA GLY A 100 4.68 3.10 12.25
C GLY A 100 5.77 2.81 13.31
N ASP A 101 6.81 2.08 12.93
CA ASP A 101 7.92 1.73 13.84
C ASP A 101 8.91 2.87 14.09
N ILE A 102 8.89 3.92 13.25
CA ILE A 102 9.86 5.01 13.25
C ILE A 102 9.19 6.39 13.38
N LEU A 103 7.92 6.44 13.79
CA LEU A 103 7.23 7.71 14.12
C LEU A 103 7.99 8.50 15.17
N ILE A 104 8.66 7.78 16.08
CA ILE A 104 9.55 8.34 17.08
C ILE A 104 10.94 7.74 16.92
N ILE A 105 11.96 8.56 17.12
CA ILE A 105 13.36 8.14 17.16
C ILE A 105 13.91 8.34 18.56
N THR A 106 14.82 7.45 18.95
CA THR A 106 15.51 7.54 20.24
C THR A 106 16.93 8.01 20.00
N ASN A 107 17.34 9.11 20.63
CA ASN A 107 18.70 9.59 20.49
C ASN A 107 19.69 8.78 21.36
N LYS A 108 20.99 9.08 21.25
CA LYS A 108 22.06 8.41 22.03
C LYS A 108 21.92 8.52 23.55
N TYR A 109 21.04 9.39 24.05
CA TYR A 109 20.74 9.58 25.47
C TYR A 109 19.39 8.96 25.88
N TRP A 110 18.81 8.09 25.04
CA TRP A 110 17.51 7.45 25.26
C TRP A 110 16.31 8.43 25.28
N ILE A 111 16.51 9.66 24.81
CA ILE A 111 15.43 10.65 24.70
C ILE A 111 14.70 10.40 23.38
N ARG A 112 13.40 10.13 23.50
CA ARG A 112 12.48 9.92 22.38
C ARG A 112 12.07 11.26 21.79
N ARG A 113 12.12 11.39 20.47
CA ARG A 113 11.77 12.60 19.72
C ARG A 113 10.88 12.26 18.53
N SER A 114 10.08 13.22 18.12
CA SER A 114 9.30 13.17 16.88
C SER A 114 10.25 13.01 15.68
N ASN A 115 9.88 12.13 14.74
CA ASN A 115 10.58 11.95 13.47
C ASN A 115 9.81 12.58 12.29
N HIS A 116 8.82 13.42 12.57
CA HIS A 116 7.84 13.86 11.56
C HIS A 116 8.47 14.58 10.36
N ASN A 117 9.48 15.43 10.58
CA ASN A 117 10.16 16.19 9.52
C ASN A 117 10.82 15.26 8.49
N GLU A 118 11.57 14.26 8.94
CA GLU A 118 12.24 13.28 8.07
C GLU A 118 11.23 12.40 7.33
N LEU A 119 10.04 12.20 7.91
CA LEU A 119 8.97 11.38 7.34
C LEU A 119 7.98 12.18 6.48
N GLY A 120 8.12 13.50 6.40
CA GLY A 120 7.17 14.38 5.71
C GLY A 120 5.75 14.31 6.29
N ILE A 121 5.61 14.08 7.60
CA ILE A 121 4.32 14.01 8.30
C ILE A 121 3.90 15.41 8.71
N THR A 122 2.74 15.85 8.25
CA THR A 122 2.19 17.20 8.52
C THR A 122 1.41 17.27 9.84
N ARG A 123 1.01 18.48 10.25
CA ARG A 123 0.12 18.66 11.42
C ARG A 123 -1.27 18.04 11.19
N ASP A 124 -1.79 18.09 9.96
CA ASP A 124 -3.07 17.47 9.59
C ASP A 124 -2.99 15.92 9.64
N ASP A 125 -1.83 15.37 9.29
CA ASP A 125 -1.54 13.94 9.44
C ASP A 125 -1.53 13.52 10.92
N MET A 126 -0.87 14.31 11.78
CA MET A 126 -0.83 14.08 13.23
C MET A 126 -2.23 14.13 13.84
N TYR A 127 -3.07 15.07 13.40
CA TYR A 127 -4.47 15.12 13.82
C TYR A 127 -5.22 13.85 13.41
N SER A 128 -5.02 13.37 12.18
CA SER A 128 -5.64 12.12 11.69
C SER A 128 -5.17 10.89 12.48
N LEU A 129 -3.88 10.80 12.83
CA LEU A 129 -3.34 9.76 13.72
C LEU A 129 -3.96 9.84 15.12
N ARG A 130 -4.11 11.05 15.67
CA ARG A 130 -4.67 11.24 17.00
C ARG A 130 -6.15 10.85 17.06
N LEU A 131 -6.93 11.13 16.00
CA LEU A 131 -8.29 10.62 15.85
C LEU A 131 -8.32 9.07 15.87
N LEU A 132 -7.39 8.42 15.18
CA LEU A 132 -7.29 6.96 15.16
C LEU A 132 -7.03 6.39 16.57
N THR A 133 -6.15 7.01 17.35
CA THR A 133 -5.88 6.58 18.75
C THR A 133 -7.06 6.78 19.71
N ARG A 134 -8.02 7.66 19.36
CA ARG A 134 -9.23 7.93 20.17
C ARG A 134 -10.30 6.84 20.02
N LEU A 135 -10.22 6.00 18.99
CA LEU A 135 -11.16 4.90 18.78
C LEU A 135 -11.09 3.90 19.94
N ASP A 136 -12.22 3.53 20.53
CA ASP A 136 -12.25 2.49 21.56
C ASP A 136 -12.01 1.08 20.99
N LYS A 137 -12.09 0.06 21.85
CA LYS A 137 -11.88 -1.34 21.47
C LYS A 137 -12.92 -1.86 20.46
N LEU A 138 -14.17 -1.38 20.52
CA LEU A 138 -15.24 -1.78 19.60
C LEU A 138 -14.89 -1.32 18.18
N TYR A 139 -14.68 -0.02 17.98
CA TYR A 139 -14.34 0.52 16.65
C TYR A 139 -13.02 -0.05 16.13
N THR A 140 -12.00 -0.19 16.98
CA THR A 140 -10.71 -0.78 16.58
C THR A 140 -10.86 -2.24 16.14
N SER A 141 -11.69 -3.02 16.83
CA SER A 141 -11.91 -4.44 16.50
C SER A 141 -12.70 -4.63 15.21
N ASN A 142 -13.60 -3.69 14.91
CA ASN A 142 -14.47 -3.75 13.73
C ASN A 142 -13.88 -3.04 12.50
N LEU A 143 -12.74 -2.35 12.63
CA LEU A 143 -12.12 -1.61 11.54
C LEU A 143 -11.69 -2.52 10.38
N TYR A 144 -11.17 -3.71 10.70
CA TYR A 144 -10.84 -4.73 9.70
C TYR A 144 -12.08 -5.16 8.92
N GLU A 145 -13.17 -5.49 9.62
CA GLU A 145 -14.42 -5.92 8.98
C GLU A 145 -15.01 -4.81 8.10
N PHE A 146 -14.98 -3.57 8.57
CA PHE A 146 -15.38 -2.40 7.78
C PHE A 146 -14.57 -2.28 6.49
N LEU A 147 -13.23 -2.24 6.56
CA LEU A 147 -12.41 -2.13 5.35
C LEU A 147 -12.62 -3.32 4.41
N LYS A 148 -12.72 -4.52 4.97
CA LYS A 148 -12.93 -5.75 4.20
C LYS A 148 -14.28 -5.73 3.47
N GLU A 149 -15.37 -5.52 4.21
CA GLU A 149 -16.73 -5.72 3.70
C GLU A 149 -17.32 -4.48 3.03
N SER A 150 -16.93 -3.27 3.45
CA SER A 150 -17.50 -2.01 2.96
C SER A 150 -16.59 -1.24 2.00
N VAL A 151 -15.30 -1.60 1.88
CA VAL A 151 -14.34 -0.94 0.99
C VAL A 151 -13.77 -1.91 -0.05
N TYR A 152 -12.98 -2.89 0.38
CA TYR A 152 -12.29 -3.79 -0.56
C TYR A 152 -13.22 -4.76 -1.29
N ASN A 153 -14.29 -5.25 -0.64
CA ASN A 153 -15.31 -6.05 -1.32
C ASN A 153 -16.12 -5.24 -2.35
N THR A 154 -16.13 -3.91 -2.23
CA THR A 154 -16.80 -3.03 -3.20
C THR A 154 -15.89 -2.79 -4.41
N ILE A 155 -14.56 -2.83 -4.21
CA ILE A 155 -13.58 -2.70 -5.29
C ILE A 155 -13.33 -4.06 -5.97
N ALA A 156 -13.91 -4.27 -7.16
CA ALA A 156 -13.72 -5.50 -7.91
C ALA A 156 -12.68 -5.36 -9.03
N VAL A 157 -11.68 -6.25 -9.00
CA VAL A 157 -10.72 -6.44 -10.09
C VAL A 157 -11.04 -7.77 -10.77
N PHE A 158 -11.45 -7.75 -12.05
CA PHE A 158 -11.72 -8.97 -12.83
C PHE A 158 -10.49 -9.39 -13.64
N GLY A 159 -9.97 -10.60 -13.37
CA GLY A 159 -9.00 -11.30 -14.23
C GLY A 159 -9.71 -12.31 -15.16
N CYS A 160 -9.14 -12.58 -16.34
CA CYS A 160 -9.70 -13.59 -17.23
C CYS A 160 -9.49 -15.01 -16.66
N LYS A 161 -10.62 -15.73 -16.52
CA LYS A 161 -10.80 -17.10 -15.99
C LYS A 161 -10.63 -17.21 -14.46
N PHE A 162 -11.76 -17.49 -13.81
CA PHE A 162 -12.04 -17.59 -12.37
C PHE A 162 -12.56 -16.30 -11.71
N LYS A 163 -13.56 -16.50 -10.84
CA LYS A 163 -14.50 -15.50 -10.31
C LYS A 163 -13.83 -14.58 -9.29
N GLU A 164 -14.13 -13.29 -9.41
CA GLU A 164 -14.24 -12.26 -8.36
C GLU A 164 -12.99 -11.95 -7.50
N PHE A 165 -12.66 -10.65 -7.42
CA PHE A 165 -11.83 -10.00 -6.38
C PHE A 165 -10.30 -10.28 -6.35
N THR A 166 -9.56 -10.31 -7.46
CA THR A 166 -8.11 -10.64 -7.47
C THR A 166 -7.27 -9.80 -6.49
N ALA A 167 -7.40 -8.47 -6.46
CA ALA A 167 -6.62 -7.62 -5.56
C ALA A 167 -6.96 -7.86 -4.08
N TYR A 168 -8.25 -8.03 -3.77
CA TYR A 168 -8.71 -8.37 -2.43
C TYR A 168 -8.26 -9.77 -2.00
N ASN A 169 -8.26 -10.76 -2.90
CA ASN A 169 -7.76 -12.10 -2.62
C ASN A 169 -6.26 -12.08 -2.34
N LEU A 170 -5.49 -11.29 -3.11
CA LEU A 170 -4.08 -11.04 -2.83
C LEU A 170 -3.89 -10.41 -1.44
N TYR A 171 -4.65 -9.36 -1.10
CA TYR A 171 -4.57 -8.71 0.20
C TYR A 171 -4.93 -9.63 1.36
N THR A 172 -6.00 -10.43 1.19
CA THR A 172 -6.43 -11.43 2.16
C THR A 172 -5.39 -12.53 2.32
N LYS A 173 -4.76 -12.99 1.22
CA LYS A 173 -3.68 -13.98 1.27
C LYS A 173 -2.50 -13.45 2.10
N ILE A 174 -2.02 -12.25 1.80
CA ILE A 174 -0.88 -11.64 2.53
C ILE A 174 -1.24 -11.39 3.99
N TYR A 175 -2.46 -10.91 4.27
CA TYR A 175 -2.97 -10.76 5.63
C TYR A 175 -3.00 -12.08 6.39
N ASN A 176 -3.53 -13.16 5.79
CA ASN A 176 -3.53 -14.47 6.43
C ASN A 176 -2.10 -15.00 6.64
N MET A 177 -1.17 -14.68 5.75
CA MET A 177 0.25 -15.00 5.95
C MET A 177 0.90 -14.21 7.08
N SER A 178 0.36 -13.04 7.42
CA SER A 178 0.84 -12.21 8.55
C SER A 178 0.34 -12.69 9.91
N LYS A 179 -0.72 -13.51 9.92
CA LYS A 179 -1.16 -14.19 11.14
C LYS A 179 -0.13 -15.26 11.45
N GLN A 180 0.43 -15.20 12.66
CA GLN A 180 1.29 -16.26 13.15
C GLN A 180 0.46 -17.55 13.24
N VAL A 181 0.82 -18.53 12.42
CA VAL A 181 0.28 -19.89 12.49
C VAL A 181 1.38 -20.74 13.12
N ASP A 182 1.02 -21.55 14.11
CA ASP A 182 1.92 -22.58 14.66
C ASP A 182 2.13 -23.64 13.58
N ILE A 183 3.12 -23.41 12.72
CA ILE A 183 3.54 -24.32 11.65
C ILE A 183 4.83 -24.98 12.13
N GLU A 184 4.87 -26.31 12.13
CA GLU A 184 6.09 -27.05 12.38
C GLU A 184 7.19 -26.64 11.38
N GLU A 185 8.44 -26.52 11.82
CA GLU A 185 9.55 -25.99 11.02
C GLU A 185 9.73 -26.73 9.68
N VAL A 186 9.40 -28.03 9.64
CA VAL A 186 9.49 -28.89 8.45
C VAL A 186 8.42 -28.57 7.39
N GLU A 187 7.25 -28.09 7.79
CA GLU A 187 6.16 -27.72 6.89
C GLU A 187 6.29 -26.28 6.35
N TYR A 188 7.23 -25.52 6.90
CA TYR A 188 7.37 -24.10 6.64
C TYR A 188 7.82 -23.80 5.19
N ASN A 189 8.75 -24.59 4.65
CA ASN A 189 9.20 -24.43 3.26
C ASN A 189 8.07 -24.70 2.26
N LYS A 190 7.22 -25.69 2.55
CA LYS A 190 6.05 -25.99 1.74
C LYS A 190 5.07 -24.81 1.77
N TYR A 191 4.76 -24.30 2.96
CA TYR A 191 3.89 -23.12 3.12
C TYR A 191 4.37 -21.89 2.33
N ILE A 192 5.68 -21.60 2.35
CA ILE A 192 6.28 -20.50 1.59
C ILE A 192 6.09 -20.71 0.08
N ASN A 193 6.36 -21.92 -0.40
CA ASN A 193 6.26 -22.23 -1.83
C ASN A 193 4.81 -22.20 -2.32
N ASP A 194 3.88 -22.76 -1.55
CA ASP A 194 2.44 -22.73 -1.85
C ASP A 194 1.95 -21.27 -1.87
N SER A 195 2.35 -20.47 -0.89
CA SER A 195 2.00 -19.06 -0.84
C SER A 195 2.60 -18.24 -1.98
N ALA A 196 3.84 -18.53 -2.38
CA ALA A 196 4.48 -17.89 -3.52
C ALA A 196 3.77 -18.26 -4.84
N TYR A 197 3.31 -19.51 -4.96
CA TYR A 197 2.52 -19.97 -6.11
C TYR A 197 1.19 -19.21 -6.20
N ASP A 198 0.46 -19.08 -5.09
CA ASP A 198 -0.80 -18.32 -5.04
C ASP A 198 -0.57 -16.85 -5.43
N ILE A 199 0.45 -16.20 -4.86
CA ILE A 199 0.82 -14.82 -5.20
C ILE A 199 1.12 -14.69 -6.69
N LYS A 200 1.88 -15.62 -7.27
CA LYS A 200 2.21 -15.65 -8.70
C LYS A 200 0.96 -15.82 -9.57
N MET A 201 -0.02 -16.60 -9.12
CA MET A 201 -1.31 -16.74 -9.79
C MET A 201 -2.09 -15.42 -9.77
N TYR A 202 -2.20 -14.75 -8.62
CA TYR A 202 -2.84 -13.43 -8.54
C TYR A 202 -2.15 -12.39 -9.42
N ILE A 203 -0.82 -12.36 -9.49
CA ILE A 203 -0.10 -11.45 -10.38
C ILE A 203 -0.43 -11.72 -11.86
N LYS A 204 -0.52 -12.99 -12.28
CA LYS A 204 -0.91 -13.33 -13.65
C LYS A 204 -2.32 -12.86 -13.97
N GLU A 205 -3.25 -12.98 -13.01
CA GLU A 205 -4.61 -12.47 -13.14
C GLU A 205 -4.64 -10.95 -13.25
N LEU A 206 -3.92 -10.24 -12.37
CA LEU A 206 -3.78 -8.78 -12.43
C LEU A 206 -3.27 -8.33 -13.80
N LYS A 207 -2.22 -8.99 -14.34
CA LYS A 207 -1.67 -8.73 -15.68
C LYS A 207 -2.67 -8.97 -16.81
N GLY A 208 -3.63 -9.86 -16.60
CA GLY A 208 -4.71 -10.15 -17.54
C GLY A 208 -5.92 -9.22 -17.39
N THR A 209 -5.96 -8.37 -16.36
CA THR A 209 -7.07 -7.45 -16.10
C THR A 209 -7.12 -6.34 -17.15
N THR A 210 -8.30 -6.14 -17.72
CA THR A 210 -8.58 -5.04 -18.67
C THR A 210 -9.54 -4.00 -18.11
N VAL A 211 -10.31 -4.34 -17.06
CA VAL A 211 -11.31 -3.46 -16.46
C VAL A 211 -11.35 -3.66 -14.94
N ILE A 212 -11.40 -2.54 -14.21
CA ILE A 212 -11.69 -2.52 -12.77
C ILE A 212 -13.09 -1.94 -12.61
N TRP A 213 -13.93 -2.65 -11.86
CA TRP A 213 -15.31 -2.25 -11.61
C TRP A 213 -15.47 -1.86 -10.15
N ASP A 214 -16.25 -0.81 -9.92
CA ASP A 214 -16.84 -0.54 -8.62
C ASP A 214 -18.14 -1.36 -8.52
N LEU A 215 -18.13 -2.43 -7.72
CA LEU A 215 -19.34 -3.17 -7.41
C LEU A 215 -20.03 -2.44 -6.29
N ASN A 216 -21.14 -1.75 -6.58
CA ASN A 216 -21.97 -1.03 -5.61
C ASN A 216 -22.73 -1.97 -4.64
N ILE A 217 -22.07 -3.02 -4.15
CA ILE A 217 -22.53 -3.96 -3.15
C ILE A 217 -21.96 -3.49 -1.82
N PHE A 218 -22.70 -2.59 -1.19
CA PHE A 218 -22.36 -2.06 0.13
C PHE A 218 -22.85 -3.02 1.21
N LYS A 219 -21.94 -3.57 2.03
CA LYS A 219 -22.31 -4.33 3.22
C LYS A 219 -22.32 -3.46 4.46
N TRP A 220 -23.38 -3.61 5.24
CA TRP A 220 -23.50 -3.01 6.56
C TRP A 220 -22.61 -3.75 7.56
N THR A 221 -21.82 -3.01 8.33
CA THR A 221 -20.96 -3.52 9.40
C THR A 221 -21.34 -2.84 10.72
N GLU A 222 -20.78 -3.28 11.85
CA GLU A 222 -21.00 -2.62 13.14
C GLU A 222 -20.62 -1.13 13.12
N ILE A 223 -19.53 -0.78 12.43
CA ILE A 223 -19.13 0.62 12.21
C ILE A 223 -20.21 1.35 11.42
N SER A 224 -20.72 0.75 10.33
CA SER A 224 -21.81 1.32 9.53
C SER A 224 -23.04 1.62 10.41
N HIS A 225 -23.46 0.66 11.24
CA HIS A 225 -24.62 0.80 12.12
C HIS A 225 -24.41 1.84 13.22
N ALA A 226 -23.20 1.93 13.76
CA ALA A 226 -22.89 2.86 14.85
C ALA A 226 -22.97 4.33 14.38
N ILE A 227 -22.57 4.63 13.15
CA ILE A 227 -22.41 6.00 12.66
C ILE A 227 -23.48 6.46 11.67
N CYS A 228 -24.23 5.55 11.02
CA CYS A 228 -25.21 5.93 9.98
C CYS A 228 -26.45 6.68 10.50
N HIS A 229 -26.68 6.67 11.82
CA HIS A 229 -27.81 7.35 12.45
C HIS A 229 -27.50 8.79 12.87
N GLU A 230 -26.28 9.29 12.63
CA GLU A 230 -25.95 10.69 12.87
C GLU A 230 -26.57 11.57 11.79
N LYS A 231 -27.51 12.44 12.20
CA LYS A 231 -28.41 13.19 11.29
C LYS A 231 -27.68 14.03 10.25
N GLU A 232 -26.47 14.48 10.54
CA GLU A 232 -25.68 15.37 9.68
C GLU A 232 -24.55 14.65 8.93
N PHE A 233 -24.32 13.36 9.20
CA PHE A 233 -23.23 12.62 8.58
C PHE A 233 -23.70 11.86 7.33
N ASN A 234 -23.24 12.30 6.16
CA ASN A 234 -23.45 11.56 4.91
C ASN A 234 -22.52 10.35 4.85
N TYR A 235 -22.92 9.27 5.52
CA TYR A 235 -22.15 8.04 5.59
C TYR A 235 -21.85 7.46 4.20
N ARG A 236 -22.88 7.33 3.36
CA ARG A 236 -22.74 6.73 2.02
C ARG A 236 -21.77 7.54 1.16
N GLY A 237 -21.90 8.86 1.13
CA GLY A 237 -20.98 9.72 0.38
C GLY A 237 -19.54 9.61 0.89
N SER A 238 -19.37 9.53 2.21
CA SER A 238 -18.03 9.43 2.80
C SER A 238 -17.35 8.09 2.50
N VAL A 239 -18.09 6.97 2.52
CA VAL A 239 -17.52 5.67 2.13
C VAL A 239 -17.26 5.60 0.63
N MET A 240 -18.11 6.21 -0.21
CA MET A 240 -17.83 6.27 -1.66
C MET A 240 -16.56 7.07 -1.96
N ASN A 241 -16.35 8.21 -1.28
CA ASN A 241 -15.08 8.94 -1.38
C ASN A 241 -13.88 8.07 -0.98
N LEU A 242 -14.03 7.29 0.09
CA LEU A 242 -13.00 6.35 0.53
C LEU A 242 -12.69 5.30 -0.55
N ILE A 243 -13.73 4.67 -1.10
CA ILE A 243 -13.63 3.67 -2.18
C ILE A 243 -12.94 4.27 -3.41
N ASP A 244 -13.36 5.45 -3.86
CA ASP A 244 -12.81 6.13 -5.03
C ASP A 244 -11.30 6.36 -4.90
N LYS A 245 -10.85 6.76 -3.70
CA LYS A 245 -9.42 6.98 -3.43
C LYS A 245 -8.60 5.69 -3.37
N TYR A 246 -9.13 4.60 -2.81
CA TYR A 246 -8.45 3.30 -2.93
C TYR A 246 -8.41 2.82 -4.37
N LEU A 247 -9.51 2.98 -5.10
CA LEU A 247 -9.64 2.57 -6.48
C LEU A 247 -8.64 3.31 -7.37
N GLU A 248 -8.43 4.62 -7.13
CA GLU A 248 -7.43 5.42 -7.82
C GLU A 248 -6.01 4.86 -7.61
N SER A 249 -5.60 4.57 -6.37
CA SER A 249 -4.28 3.98 -6.10
C SER A 249 -4.11 2.60 -6.76
N ILE A 250 -5.11 1.74 -6.64
CA ILE A 250 -5.08 0.40 -7.25
C ILE A 250 -4.96 0.51 -8.78
N LYS A 251 -5.73 1.41 -9.42
CA LYS A 251 -5.67 1.66 -10.87
C LYS A 251 -4.27 2.03 -11.33
N LEU A 252 -3.62 2.97 -10.64
CA LEU A 252 -2.28 3.44 -11.00
C LEU A 252 -1.25 2.31 -10.99
N ASN A 253 -1.23 1.52 -9.92
CA ASN A 253 -0.32 0.39 -9.79
C ASN A 253 -0.61 -0.72 -10.82
N LEU A 254 -1.89 -1.00 -11.09
CA LEU A 254 -2.27 -2.00 -12.10
C LEU A 254 -1.90 -1.58 -13.53
N ILE A 255 -1.95 -0.29 -13.88
CA ILE A 255 -1.50 0.19 -15.19
C ILE A 255 -0.02 -0.18 -15.41
N ILE A 256 0.82 0.00 -14.38
CA ILE A 256 2.25 -0.32 -14.47
C ILE A 256 2.46 -1.84 -14.51
N ILE A 257 1.78 -2.60 -13.64
CA ILE A 257 1.87 -4.08 -13.61
C ILE A 257 1.43 -4.69 -14.95
N ASN A 258 0.41 -4.12 -15.58
CA ASN A 258 -0.19 -4.60 -16.83
C ASN A 258 0.53 -4.07 -18.07
N SER A 259 1.40 -3.08 -17.89
CA SER A 259 2.20 -2.56 -18.99
C SER A 259 2.93 -3.74 -19.64
N LYS A 260 2.62 -3.99 -20.91
CA LYS A 260 3.47 -4.87 -21.70
C LYS A 260 4.84 -4.22 -21.63
N LYS A 261 5.89 -5.01 -21.33
CA LYS A 261 7.29 -4.56 -21.37
C LYS A 261 7.42 -3.51 -22.48
N PRO A 262 8.21 -2.42 -22.32
CA PRO A 262 8.69 -1.77 -23.52
C PRO A 262 9.31 -2.88 -24.36
N LYS A 263 8.62 -3.28 -25.44
CA LYS A 263 9.31 -3.85 -26.59
C LYS A 263 10.31 -2.76 -26.85
N TYR A 264 11.58 -2.99 -26.56
CA TYR A 264 12.62 -2.12 -27.06
C TYR A 264 12.34 -2.03 -28.55
N LYS A 265 11.69 -0.94 -28.98
CA LYS A 265 11.67 -0.56 -30.38
C LYS A 265 13.12 -0.23 -30.56
N LEU A 266 13.87 -1.20 -31.09
CA LEU A 266 15.23 -0.99 -31.57
C LEU A 266 15.17 0.35 -32.30
N ASN A 267 15.75 1.38 -31.71
CA ASN A 267 15.63 2.71 -32.27
C ASN A 267 16.49 2.67 -33.53
N THR A 268 15.85 2.39 -34.66
CA THR A 268 16.53 2.14 -35.93
C THR A 268 17.42 3.32 -36.29
N ALA A 269 17.03 4.53 -35.91
CA ALA A 269 17.87 5.71 -36.02
C ALA A 269 19.16 5.62 -35.18
N LEU A 270 19.10 5.12 -33.94
CA LEU A 270 20.27 4.93 -33.07
C LEU A 270 21.21 3.84 -33.62
N VAL A 271 20.64 2.73 -34.13
CA VAL A 271 21.42 1.65 -34.74
C VAL A 271 22.08 2.10 -36.05
N ILE A 272 21.36 2.84 -36.89
CA ILE A 272 21.90 3.44 -38.12
C ILE A 272 23.01 4.43 -37.76
N PHE A 273 22.83 5.25 -36.72
CA PHE A 273 23.84 6.20 -36.26
C PHE A 273 25.12 5.49 -35.79
N ILE A 274 25.00 4.43 -34.99
CA ILE A 274 26.14 3.62 -34.54
C ILE A 274 26.87 3.00 -35.74
N LEU A 275 26.15 2.44 -36.70
CA LEU A 275 26.74 1.89 -37.93
C LEU A 275 27.47 2.96 -38.75
N MET A 276 26.89 4.15 -38.89
CA MET A 276 27.55 5.29 -39.56
C MET A 276 28.86 5.68 -38.87
N CYS A 277 28.87 5.77 -37.54
CA CYS A 277 30.08 6.09 -36.79
C CYS A 277 31.18 5.04 -37.01
N ILE A 278 30.83 3.75 -37.03
CA ILE A 278 31.78 2.67 -37.31
C ILE A 278 32.36 2.80 -38.72
N ILE A 279 31.54 3.09 -39.73
CA ILE A 279 31.99 3.28 -41.12
C ILE A 279 32.96 4.47 -41.22
N ILE A 280 32.65 5.60 -40.58
CA ILE A 280 33.51 6.79 -40.57
C ILE A 280 34.88 6.45 -39.97
N VAL A 281 34.91 5.72 -38.85
CA VAL A 281 36.16 5.29 -38.20
C VAL A 281 36.96 4.36 -39.11
N ILE A 282 36.31 3.40 -39.78
CA ILE A 282 36.97 2.50 -40.74
C ILE A 282 37.59 3.29 -41.90
N VAL A 283 36.84 4.22 -42.49
CA VAL A 283 37.32 5.08 -43.58
C VAL A 283 38.51 5.92 -43.13
N TYR A 284 38.44 6.50 -41.93
CA TYR A 284 39.54 7.26 -41.35
C TYR A 284 40.80 6.40 -41.17
N LEU A 285 40.67 5.20 -40.61
CA LEU A 285 41.78 4.26 -40.40
C LEU A 285 42.40 3.76 -41.71
N ILE A 286 41.59 3.53 -42.75
CA ILE A 286 42.09 3.18 -44.09
C ILE A 286 42.89 4.35 -44.66
N LYS A 287 42.34 5.57 -44.59
CA LYS A 287 43.00 6.76 -45.12
C LYS A 287 44.34 7.02 -44.42
N THR A 288 44.39 6.94 -43.09
CA THR A 288 45.63 7.14 -42.33
C THR A 288 46.68 6.07 -42.64
N LYS A 289 46.26 4.81 -42.82
CA LYS A 289 47.16 3.72 -43.23
C LYS A 289 47.75 3.91 -44.63
N TYR A 290 46.99 4.50 -45.57
CA TYR A 290 47.49 4.84 -46.90
C TYR A 290 48.47 6.03 -46.90
N THR A 291 48.27 7.04 -46.04
CA THR A 291 49.20 8.18 -45.91
C THR A 291 50.51 7.86 -45.18
N VAL A 292 50.59 6.74 -44.45
CA VAL A 292 51.82 6.33 -43.75
C VAL A 292 52.69 5.39 -44.61
N ASN A 293 52.12 4.82 -45.69
CA ASN A 293 52.81 3.88 -46.58
C ASN A 293 53.21 4.50 -47.94
N ASN A 294 53.02 5.81 -48.13
CA ASN A 294 53.52 6.62 -49.25
C ASN A 294 54.45 7.70 -48.69
#